data_AF-A0AAW2RDI7-F1
#
_entry.id   AF-A0AAW2RDI7-F1
#
_cell.length_a   1.000
_cell.length_b   1.000
_cell.length_c   1.000
_cell.angle_alpha   90.00
_cell.angle_beta   90.00
_cell.angle_gamma   90.00
#
_symmetry.space_group_name_H-M   'P 1'
#
loop_
_entity.id
_entity.type
_entity.pdbx_description
1 polymer ?
#
loop_
_entity_poly.entity_id
_entity_poly.type
_entity_poly.pdbx_seq_one_letter_code
_entity_poly.pdbx_strand_id
1 'polypeptide(L)'
;MRILERSGLGEETCVPPAMHYIPPMPTTGAARDEAETMIFSAIDSLMEKTGVKSKDIDILIVNCSVFSPIPSLSAMVVNKYKLRSNIKSFNLSGMGCSAGLISIDLARDLLQVHQNSYALVISTEILTSPNYYKGSERAMLLPNCLFRMGTAAILLSNKWRDSVRAKYKLVHVVRTHKAADDKAYRCVYEQEDKEGKVGINLSKDLMVIAGEALKSNITCIGPLVLPASEQLLFLLNLIVRKMFNSRRKPYIPDFKQAFEHFCIHAGGRAVIDELQKNLQLSAEHVEASRMTLHRFGNTSSSSLWYEMSYIEAKGRMKKGDRVWQIAFGSGFKCNSAVWKCNRTIKTPTDGPWQDCIHRYPVHIPEIVKL
;
A
#
# COMPACT_ATOMS: atom_id res chain seq x y z
N MET A 1 3.92 -25.40 5.05
CA MET A 1 2.91 -25.69 4.00
C MET A 1 1.54 -25.13 4.34
N ARG A 2 0.84 -25.60 5.39
CA ARG A 2 -0.53 -25.13 5.76
C ARG A 2 -0.75 -23.61 5.86
N ILE A 3 0.25 -22.83 6.27
CA ILE A 3 0.15 -21.35 6.32
C ILE A 3 0.15 -20.75 4.91
N LEU A 4 0.99 -21.27 4.02
CA LEU A 4 1.10 -20.81 2.64
C LEU A 4 -0.20 -21.09 1.87
N GLU A 5 -0.78 -22.28 2.04
CA GLU A 5 -2.09 -22.66 1.47
C GLU A 5 -3.24 -21.73 1.87
N ARG A 6 -3.15 -21.11 3.06
CA ARG A 6 -4.17 -20.18 3.60
C ARG A 6 -3.83 -18.71 3.36
N SER A 7 -2.67 -18.42 2.78
CA SER A 7 -2.17 -17.05 2.61
C SER A 7 -2.94 -16.27 1.53
N GLY A 8 -3.56 -16.98 0.59
CA GLY A 8 -4.26 -16.41 -0.56
C GLY A 8 -3.34 -16.08 -1.73
N LEU A 9 -2.06 -16.46 -1.67
CA LEU A 9 -1.10 -16.34 -2.77
C LEU A 9 -1.34 -17.46 -3.79
N GLY A 10 -1.16 -17.13 -5.07
CA GLY A 10 -1.15 -18.10 -6.15
C GLY A 10 0.25 -18.62 -6.47
N GLU A 11 0.30 -19.66 -7.30
CA GLU A 11 1.53 -20.35 -7.71
C GLU A 11 2.49 -19.47 -8.54
N GLU A 12 2.00 -18.36 -9.11
CA GLU A 12 2.80 -17.44 -9.93
C GLU A 12 3.47 -16.31 -9.14
N THR A 13 3.33 -16.30 -7.81
CA THR A 13 4.06 -15.33 -6.97
C THR A 13 5.55 -15.65 -6.95
N CYS A 14 6.41 -14.63 -6.97
CA CYS A 14 7.86 -14.82 -7.08
C CYS A 14 8.65 -14.08 -5.99
N VAL A 15 9.74 -14.69 -5.54
CA VAL A 15 10.72 -14.15 -4.58
C VAL A 15 12.00 -13.72 -5.33
N PRO A 16 12.88 -12.90 -4.71
CA PRO A 16 14.09 -12.45 -5.40
C PRO A 16 15.02 -13.60 -5.77
N PRO A 17 15.88 -13.44 -6.79
CA PRO A 17 16.90 -14.42 -7.17
C PRO A 17 17.68 -15.01 -5.98
N ALA A 18 18.09 -14.16 -5.03
CA ALA A 18 18.83 -14.56 -3.84
C ALA A 18 18.10 -15.55 -2.92
N MET A 19 16.78 -15.62 -3.01
CA MET A 19 15.92 -16.51 -2.24
C MET A 19 15.66 -17.86 -2.93
N HIS A 20 16.08 -18.03 -4.19
CA HIS A 20 15.96 -19.30 -4.94
C HIS A 20 17.12 -20.28 -4.69
N TYR A 21 18.20 -19.83 -4.03
CA TYR A 21 19.33 -20.69 -3.66
C TYR A 21 19.05 -21.51 -2.39
N ILE A 22 19.67 -22.68 -2.27
CA ILE A 22 19.62 -23.53 -1.07
C ILE A 22 21.05 -23.72 -0.53
N PRO A 23 21.41 -23.14 0.64
CA PRO A 23 20.60 -22.22 1.44
C PRO A 23 20.44 -20.84 0.77
N PRO A 24 19.38 -20.06 1.12
CA PRO A 24 19.22 -18.70 0.62
C PRO A 24 20.43 -17.82 0.92
N MET A 25 20.78 -16.92 0.00
CA MET A 25 21.94 -16.03 0.11
C MET A 25 21.55 -14.55 0.18
N PRO A 26 20.85 -14.10 1.25
CA PRO A 26 20.43 -12.71 1.39
C PRO A 26 21.61 -11.82 1.81
N THR A 27 22.49 -11.52 0.86
CA THR A 27 23.60 -10.60 1.07
C THR A 27 23.14 -9.15 0.85
N THR A 28 23.82 -8.21 1.49
CA THR A 28 23.57 -6.77 1.24
C THR A 28 23.80 -6.39 -0.23
N GLY A 29 24.72 -7.06 -0.93
CA GLY A 29 24.95 -6.86 -2.36
C GLY A 29 23.72 -7.26 -3.18
N ALA A 30 23.21 -8.47 -2.97
CA ALA A 30 22.01 -8.93 -3.66
C ALA A 30 20.76 -8.09 -3.34
N ALA A 31 20.65 -7.54 -2.12
CA ALA A 31 19.62 -6.57 -1.75
C ALA A 31 19.70 -5.28 -2.57
N ARG A 32 20.91 -4.80 -2.83
CA ARG A 32 21.14 -3.62 -3.69
C ARG A 32 20.78 -3.95 -5.14
N ASP A 33 21.17 -5.12 -5.65
CA ASP A 33 20.84 -5.54 -7.01
C ASP A 33 19.33 -5.64 -7.24
N GLU A 34 18.59 -6.20 -6.27
CA GLU A 34 17.12 -6.22 -6.27
C GLU A 34 16.56 -4.79 -6.29
N ALA A 35 17.04 -3.92 -5.40
CA ALA A 35 16.59 -2.53 -5.33
C ALA A 35 16.84 -1.74 -6.60
N GLU A 36 18.04 -1.86 -7.18
CA GLU A 36 18.40 -1.21 -8.44
C GLU A 36 17.53 -1.68 -9.58
N THR A 37 17.39 -3.01 -9.74
CA THR A 37 16.59 -3.60 -10.82
C THR A 37 15.15 -3.09 -10.78
N MET A 38 14.52 -3.12 -9.61
CA MET A 38 13.10 -2.79 -9.50
C MET A 38 12.84 -1.28 -9.53
N ILE A 39 13.61 -0.50 -8.76
CA ILE A 39 13.42 0.95 -8.68
C ILE A 39 13.75 1.60 -10.02
N PHE A 40 14.85 1.21 -10.67
CA PHE A 40 15.22 1.83 -11.94
C PHE A 40 14.21 1.49 -13.04
N SER A 41 13.81 0.23 -13.17
CA SER A 41 12.79 -0.17 -14.16
C SER A 41 11.47 0.61 -13.99
N ALA A 42 11.02 0.81 -12.75
CA ALA A 42 9.79 1.57 -12.49
C ALA A 42 9.92 3.06 -12.83
N ILE A 43 11.07 3.68 -12.53
CA ILE A 43 11.34 5.08 -12.86
C ILE A 43 11.46 5.26 -14.37
N ASP A 44 12.22 4.41 -15.06
CA ASP A 44 12.43 4.48 -16.50
C ASP A 44 11.09 4.40 -17.24
N SER A 45 10.25 3.42 -16.89
CA SER A 45 8.91 3.28 -17.46
C SER A 45 8.01 4.50 -17.16
N LEU A 46 8.11 5.11 -15.97
CA LEU A 46 7.37 6.32 -15.64
C LEU A 46 7.84 7.54 -16.44
N MET A 47 9.16 7.72 -16.60
CA MET A 47 9.74 8.83 -17.35
C MET A 47 9.41 8.71 -18.84
N GLU A 48 9.44 7.49 -19.40
CA GLU A 48 9.01 7.22 -20.77
C GLU A 48 7.54 7.62 -21.00
N LYS A 49 6.63 7.18 -20.11
CA LYS A 49 5.19 7.50 -20.23
C LYS A 49 4.85 8.97 -20.05
N THR A 50 5.63 9.68 -19.23
CA THR A 50 5.34 11.08 -18.87
C THR A 50 6.17 12.09 -19.68
N GLY A 51 7.26 11.67 -20.32
CA GLY A 51 8.22 12.55 -20.98
C GLY A 51 8.94 13.53 -20.04
N VAL A 52 8.82 13.35 -18.72
CA VAL A 52 9.47 14.21 -17.74
C VAL A 52 10.94 13.85 -17.67
N LYS A 53 11.82 14.85 -17.66
CA LYS A 53 13.26 14.61 -17.55
C LYS A 53 13.65 14.48 -16.10
N SER A 54 14.68 13.69 -15.81
CA SER A 54 15.21 13.53 -14.44
C SER A 54 15.57 14.87 -13.79
N LYS A 55 16.10 15.82 -14.58
CA LYS A 55 16.44 17.18 -14.14
C LYS A 55 15.23 18.03 -13.74
N ASP A 56 14.01 17.68 -14.14
CA ASP A 56 12.82 18.45 -13.80
C ASP A 56 12.19 18.02 -12.46
N ILE A 57 12.69 16.94 -11.84
CA ILE A 57 12.20 16.45 -10.56
C ILE A 57 12.73 17.34 -9.43
N ASP A 58 11.84 17.87 -8.59
CA ASP A 58 12.19 18.76 -7.48
C ASP A 58 12.21 18.02 -6.14
N ILE A 59 11.34 17.01 -5.99
CA ILE A 59 11.15 16.25 -4.76
C ILE A 59 11.25 14.75 -5.10
N LEU A 60 12.03 14.02 -4.32
CA LEU A 60 12.17 12.57 -4.38
C LEU A 60 11.83 11.98 -3.02
N ILE A 61 10.86 11.07 -2.97
CA ILE A 61 10.50 10.32 -1.76
C ILE A 61 10.58 8.83 -2.09
N VAL A 62 11.51 8.13 -1.47
CA VAL A 62 11.60 6.66 -1.56
C VAL A 62 11.12 6.08 -0.24
N ASN A 63 10.21 5.11 -0.29
CA ASN A 63 9.84 4.33 0.88
C ASN A 63 10.16 2.85 0.68
N CYS A 64 10.85 2.27 1.66
CA CYS A 64 11.16 0.85 1.76
C CYS A 64 11.32 0.52 3.25
N SER A 65 10.59 -0.49 3.74
CA SER A 65 10.52 -0.72 5.18
C SER A 65 11.67 -1.57 5.69
N VAL A 66 11.97 -2.66 4.97
CA VAL A 66 12.85 -3.73 5.48
C VAL A 66 14.31 -3.54 5.06
N PHE A 67 14.57 -2.82 3.96
CA PHE A 67 15.92 -2.54 3.49
C PHE A 67 16.23 -1.03 3.53
N SER A 68 17.09 -0.64 4.47
CA SER A 68 17.50 0.76 4.68
C SER A 68 19.03 0.87 4.73
N PRO A 69 19.72 0.75 3.59
CA PRO A 69 21.18 0.77 3.54
C PRO A 69 21.75 2.18 3.76
N ILE A 70 23.07 2.23 4.00
CA ILE A 70 23.88 3.45 3.93
C ILE A 70 24.86 3.28 2.75
N PRO A 71 24.88 4.18 1.74
CA PRO A 71 23.94 5.28 1.49
C PRO A 71 22.50 4.82 1.22
N SER A 72 21.52 5.72 1.41
CA SER A 72 20.08 5.43 1.28
C SER A 72 19.65 5.10 -0.15
N LEU A 73 18.48 4.47 -0.30
CA LEU A 73 17.89 4.18 -1.61
C LEU A 73 17.56 5.47 -2.38
N SER A 74 17.17 6.54 -1.67
CA SER A 74 16.96 7.84 -2.29
C SER A 74 18.26 8.44 -2.84
N ALA A 75 19.39 8.25 -2.17
CA ALA A 75 20.71 8.67 -2.67
C ALA A 75 21.16 7.84 -3.88
N MET A 76 20.85 6.53 -3.89
CA MET A 76 21.07 5.64 -5.03
C MET A 76 20.36 6.15 -6.29
N VAL A 77 19.09 6.55 -6.18
CA VAL A 77 18.31 7.14 -7.28
C VAL A 77 18.92 8.49 -7.73
N VAL A 78 19.27 9.38 -6.80
CA VAL A 78 19.92 10.67 -7.13
C VAL A 78 21.20 10.44 -7.93
N ASN A 79 22.03 9.47 -7.51
CA ASN A 79 23.28 9.15 -8.18
C ASN A 79 23.07 8.54 -9.57
N LYS A 80 22.11 7.62 -9.73
CA LYS A 80 21.83 6.97 -11.02
C LYS A 80 21.33 7.95 -12.07
N TYR A 81 20.35 8.78 -11.71
CA TYR A 81 19.65 9.67 -12.65
C TYR A 81 20.25 11.08 -12.74
N LYS A 82 21.34 11.34 -11.99
CA LYS A 82 22.03 12.63 -11.92
C LYS A 82 21.04 13.77 -11.65
N LEU A 83 20.21 13.57 -10.63
CA LEU A 83 19.23 14.57 -10.20
C LEU A 83 19.94 15.84 -9.72
N ARG A 84 19.24 16.97 -9.75
CA ARG A 84 19.82 18.27 -9.42
C ARG A 84 20.37 18.30 -7.99
N SER A 85 21.43 19.08 -7.77
CA SER A 85 22.08 19.23 -6.46
C SER A 85 21.18 19.80 -5.36
N ASN A 86 20.13 20.53 -5.75
CA ASN A 86 19.14 21.12 -4.84
C ASN A 86 17.87 20.27 -4.65
N ILE A 87 17.88 19.00 -5.08
CA ILE A 87 16.74 18.10 -4.93
C ILE A 87 16.40 17.87 -3.45
N LYS A 88 15.09 17.86 -3.14
CA LYS A 88 14.60 17.47 -1.81
C LYS A 88 14.41 15.95 -1.79
N SER A 89 15.38 15.24 -1.23
CA SER A 89 15.41 13.78 -1.21
C SER A 89 15.09 13.23 0.18
N PHE A 90 14.12 12.32 0.27
CA PHE A 90 13.67 11.68 1.50
C PHE A 90 13.66 10.16 1.35
N ASN A 91 14.10 9.46 2.40
CA ASN A 91 14.03 8.00 2.50
C ASN A 91 13.22 7.63 3.74
N LEU A 92 12.06 7.00 3.55
CA LEU A 92 11.16 6.58 4.62
C LEU A 92 11.30 5.07 4.86
N SER A 93 11.66 4.68 6.08
CA SER A 93 11.82 3.27 6.48
C SER A 93 11.04 2.94 7.75
N GLY A 94 10.85 1.64 8.03
CA GLY A 94 10.23 1.16 9.26
C GLY A 94 8.73 1.49 9.45
N MET A 95 8.04 2.03 8.43
CA MET A 95 6.63 2.42 8.52
C MET A 95 5.65 1.33 8.01
N GLY A 96 6.18 0.24 7.46
CA GLY A 96 5.43 -0.91 6.96
C GLY A 96 4.58 -0.59 5.74
N CYS A 97 3.54 -1.40 5.52
CA CYS A 97 2.76 -1.36 4.30
C CYS A 97 1.98 -0.06 4.03
N SER A 98 1.79 0.79 5.05
CA SER A 98 1.15 2.10 4.86
C SER A 98 2.09 3.20 4.37
N ALA A 99 3.38 2.92 4.25
CA ALA A 99 4.41 3.89 3.87
C ALA A 99 4.15 4.54 2.50
N GLY A 100 3.47 3.83 1.59
CA GLY A 100 3.10 4.37 0.28
C GLY A 100 2.16 5.58 0.41
N LEU A 101 1.09 5.46 1.20
CA LEU A 101 0.16 6.57 1.43
C LEU A 101 0.78 7.68 2.28
N ILE A 102 1.64 7.33 3.24
CA ILE A 102 2.41 8.34 4.01
C ILE A 102 3.32 9.15 3.08
N SER A 103 3.91 8.52 2.07
CA SER A 103 4.74 9.20 1.08
C SER A 103 3.93 10.14 0.20
N ILE A 104 2.70 9.76 -0.15
CA ILE A 104 1.76 10.64 -0.88
C ILE A 104 1.36 11.84 -0.02
N ASP A 105 1.10 11.64 1.27
CA ASP A 105 0.79 12.71 2.22
C ASP A 105 1.95 13.73 2.30
N LEU A 106 3.18 13.23 2.47
CA LEU A 106 4.39 14.07 2.47
C LEU A 106 4.59 14.79 1.14
N ALA A 107 4.39 14.10 0.02
CA ALA A 107 4.50 14.71 -1.31
C ALA A 107 3.47 15.83 -1.51
N ARG A 108 2.22 15.63 -1.05
CA ARG A 108 1.17 16.65 -1.08
C ARG A 108 1.61 17.90 -0.34
N ASP A 109 2.09 17.76 0.89
CA ASP A 109 2.46 18.91 1.73
C ASP A 109 3.64 19.68 1.11
N LEU A 110 4.64 18.97 0.59
CA LEU A 110 5.76 19.60 -0.10
C LEU A 110 5.33 20.28 -1.40
N LEU A 111 4.39 19.70 -2.16
CA LEU A 111 3.84 20.33 -3.37
C LEU A 111 2.92 21.52 -3.06
N GLN A 112 2.35 21.63 -1.87
CA GLN A 112 1.61 22.83 -1.46
C GLN A 112 2.55 24.01 -1.20
N VAL A 113 3.75 23.73 -0.68
CA VAL A 113 4.77 24.74 -0.39
C VAL A 113 5.59 25.10 -1.64
N HIS A 114 5.97 24.10 -2.44
CA HIS A 114 6.82 24.28 -3.62
C HIS A 114 5.98 24.36 -4.89
N GLN A 115 5.70 25.58 -5.33
CA GLN A 115 4.93 25.85 -6.55
C GLN A 115 5.62 25.30 -7.80
N ASN A 116 4.81 24.93 -8.80
CA ASN A 116 5.25 24.49 -10.12
C ASN A 116 6.36 23.41 -10.09
N SER A 117 6.16 22.38 -9.26
CA SER A 117 7.17 21.36 -8.95
C SER A 117 6.70 19.94 -9.29
N TYR A 118 7.64 19.04 -9.52
CA TYR A 118 7.42 17.60 -9.65
C TYR A 118 7.89 16.85 -8.42
N ALA A 119 7.04 15.95 -7.90
CA ALA A 119 7.39 15.01 -6.85
C ALA A 119 7.36 13.57 -7.39
N LEU A 120 8.50 12.89 -7.32
CA LEU A 120 8.64 11.47 -7.62
C LEU A 120 8.56 10.68 -6.31
N VAL A 121 7.53 9.85 -6.19
CA VAL A 121 7.35 8.92 -5.08
C VAL A 121 7.63 7.50 -5.56
N ILE A 122 8.50 6.79 -4.87
CA ILE A 122 8.80 5.38 -5.14
C ILE A 122 8.40 4.58 -3.90
N SER A 123 7.41 3.70 -4.07
CA SER A 123 7.05 2.70 -3.07
C SER A 123 7.64 1.37 -3.47
N THR A 124 8.46 0.77 -2.61
CA THR A 124 9.10 -0.50 -2.89
C THR A 124 9.31 -1.33 -1.63
N GLU A 125 9.37 -2.65 -1.79
CA GLU A 125 9.82 -3.54 -0.73
C GLU A 125 10.88 -4.49 -1.27
N ILE A 126 12.02 -4.52 -0.60
CA ILE A 126 13.19 -5.32 -0.97
C ILE A 126 13.26 -6.49 0.01
N LEU A 127 13.09 -7.70 -0.49
CA LEU A 127 13.00 -8.90 0.34
C LEU A 127 14.32 -9.60 0.57
N THR A 128 15.33 -9.35 -0.26
CA THR A 128 16.70 -9.85 -0.06
C THR A 128 17.38 -9.14 1.11
N SER A 129 16.69 -8.96 2.22
CA SER A 129 17.25 -8.39 3.44
C SER A 129 17.79 -9.51 4.34
N PRO A 130 18.88 -9.27 5.09
CA PRO A 130 19.35 -10.19 6.12
C PRO A 130 18.28 -10.51 7.19
N ASN A 131 17.19 -9.74 7.24
CA ASN A 131 16.04 -9.95 8.12
C ASN A 131 15.11 -11.10 7.71
N TYR A 132 15.50 -11.94 6.74
CA TYR A 132 14.83 -13.20 6.49
C TYR A 132 14.90 -14.09 7.73
N TYR A 133 13.74 -14.34 8.35
CA TYR A 133 13.70 -15.07 9.61
C TYR A 133 14.01 -16.56 9.39
N LYS A 134 15.06 -17.05 10.07
CA LYS A 134 15.56 -18.44 9.99
C LYS A 134 15.23 -19.29 11.24
N GLY A 135 14.44 -18.74 12.16
CA GLY A 135 14.05 -19.46 13.38
C GLY A 135 12.74 -20.23 13.21
N SER A 136 12.18 -20.67 14.34
CA SER A 136 10.97 -21.51 14.37
C SER A 136 9.73 -20.81 14.92
N GLU A 137 9.83 -19.55 15.36
CA GLU A 137 8.71 -18.80 15.91
C GLU A 137 7.67 -18.50 14.84
N ARG A 138 6.45 -19.03 15.02
CA ARG A 138 5.38 -18.95 14.02
C ARG A 138 5.01 -17.52 13.65
N ALA A 139 4.99 -16.60 14.63
CA ALA A 139 4.64 -15.20 14.42
C ALA A 139 5.64 -14.48 13.51
N MET A 140 6.91 -14.91 13.52
CA MET A 140 7.99 -14.37 12.70
C MET A 140 8.16 -15.09 11.35
N LEU A 141 7.63 -16.31 11.22
CA LEU A 141 7.58 -17.04 9.95
C LEU A 141 6.47 -16.55 9.01
N LEU A 142 5.41 -15.94 9.55
CA LEU A 142 4.28 -15.43 8.75
C LEU A 142 4.71 -14.42 7.67
N PRO A 143 5.54 -13.40 7.97
CA PRO A 143 6.11 -12.52 6.95
C PRO A 143 6.76 -13.25 5.77
N ASN A 144 7.55 -14.30 6.03
CA ASN A 144 8.22 -15.07 4.98
C ASN A 144 7.22 -15.74 4.00
N CYS A 145 6.01 -16.07 4.47
CA CYS A 145 4.97 -16.64 3.61
C CYS A 145 4.23 -15.57 2.80
N LEU A 146 4.01 -14.38 3.36
CA LEU A 146 3.12 -13.37 2.80
C LEU A 146 3.83 -12.41 1.84
N PHE A 147 5.01 -11.93 2.24
CA PHE A 147 5.66 -10.83 1.53
C PHE A 147 6.27 -11.29 0.20
N ARG A 148 6.15 -10.43 -0.80
CA ARG A 148 6.74 -10.56 -2.12
C ARG A 148 7.36 -9.22 -2.51
N MET A 149 8.23 -9.24 -3.52
CA MET A 149 8.85 -8.01 -4.00
C MET A 149 7.83 -7.22 -4.80
N GLY A 150 7.87 -5.89 -4.68
CA GLY A 150 7.15 -5.03 -5.61
C GLY A 150 7.66 -3.60 -5.55
N THR A 151 7.47 -2.90 -6.66
CA THR A 151 7.79 -1.48 -6.80
C THR A 151 6.73 -0.77 -7.61
N ALA A 152 6.44 0.47 -7.22
CA ALA A 152 5.63 1.41 -7.97
C ALA A 152 6.29 2.80 -7.93
N ALA A 153 6.34 3.46 -9.09
CA ALA A 153 6.78 4.84 -9.22
C ALA A 153 5.59 5.73 -9.56
N ILE A 154 5.43 6.83 -8.82
CA ILE A 154 4.30 7.74 -8.91
C ILE A 154 4.83 9.15 -9.09
N LEU A 155 4.37 9.82 -10.15
CA LEU A 155 4.66 11.23 -10.39
C LEU A 155 3.47 12.09 -9.95
N LEU A 156 3.72 13.01 -9.02
CA LEU A 156 2.78 14.03 -8.60
C LEU A 156 3.24 15.41 -9.08
N SER A 157 2.28 16.28 -9.38
CA SER A 157 2.52 17.62 -9.90
C SER A 157 1.45 18.57 -9.39
N ASN A 158 1.87 19.81 -9.11
CA ASN A 158 0.97 20.95 -8.88
C ASN A 158 0.96 21.93 -10.07
N LYS A 159 1.56 21.57 -11.21
CA LYS A 159 1.62 22.41 -12.40
C LYS A 159 0.26 22.43 -13.10
N TRP A 160 -0.26 23.62 -13.41
CA TRP A 160 -1.56 23.75 -14.07
C TRP A 160 -1.61 23.01 -15.43
N ARG A 161 -0.50 23.00 -16.17
CA ARG A 161 -0.39 22.33 -17.49
C ARG A 161 -0.56 20.82 -17.39
N ASP A 162 -0.19 20.22 -16.24
CA ASP A 162 -0.30 18.79 -16.04
C ASP A 162 -1.73 18.34 -15.72
N SER A 163 -2.61 19.26 -15.31
CA SER A 163 -3.98 18.95 -14.92
C SER A 163 -4.77 18.21 -16.03
N VAL A 164 -4.52 18.56 -17.30
CA VAL A 164 -5.22 17.99 -18.46
C VAL A 164 -4.74 16.56 -18.77
N ARG A 165 -3.48 16.24 -18.48
CA ARG A 165 -2.90 14.91 -18.74
C ARG A 165 -2.90 13.98 -17.52
N ALA A 166 -3.03 14.54 -16.32
CA ALA A 166 -3.04 13.78 -15.08
C ALA A 166 -4.16 12.73 -15.10
N LYS A 167 -3.82 11.48 -14.77
CA LYS A 167 -4.82 10.40 -14.64
C LYS A 167 -5.78 10.68 -13.48
N TYR A 168 -5.21 11.09 -12.35
CA TYR A 168 -5.91 11.24 -11.08
C TYR A 168 -5.62 12.58 -10.42
N LYS A 169 -6.58 13.08 -9.64
CA LYS A 169 -6.42 14.17 -8.71
C LYS A 169 -6.52 13.64 -7.29
N LEU A 170 -5.53 13.92 -6.45
CA LEU A 170 -5.62 13.66 -5.02
C LEU A 170 -6.61 14.63 -4.39
N VAL A 171 -7.60 14.11 -3.67
CA VAL A 171 -8.67 14.90 -3.05
C VAL A 171 -8.44 15.03 -1.55
N HIS A 172 -8.26 13.89 -0.87
CA HIS A 172 -8.06 13.84 0.57
C HIS A 172 -7.00 12.79 0.93
N VAL A 173 -6.26 13.05 2.00
CA VAL A 173 -5.44 12.05 2.69
C VAL A 173 -5.76 12.16 4.17
N VAL A 174 -5.98 11.03 4.82
CA VAL A 174 -6.31 10.94 6.24
C VAL A 174 -5.42 9.89 6.88
N ARG A 175 -4.71 10.29 7.94
CA ARG A 175 -3.82 9.42 8.70
C ARG A 175 -4.28 9.34 10.15
N THR A 176 -4.41 8.13 10.66
CA THR A 176 -4.58 7.86 12.09
C THR A 176 -3.36 7.13 12.63
N HIS A 177 -2.91 7.54 13.81
CA HIS A 177 -1.71 7.04 14.45
C HIS A 177 -2.04 6.54 15.85
N LYS A 178 -1.75 5.26 16.10
CA LYS A 178 -2.05 4.60 17.38
C LYS A 178 -0.80 4.27 18.19
N ALA A 179 0.39 4.72 17.79
CA ALA A 179 1.64 4.34 18.48
C ALA A 179 1.83 4.87 19.90
N ALA A 180 0.96 5.77 20.35
CA ALA A 180 0.93 6.15 21.76
C ALA A 180 0.35 5.02 22.65
N ASP A 181 -0.36 4.05 22.07
CA ASP A 181 -0.81 2.85 22.76
C ASP A 181 0.23 1.73 22.65
N ASP A 182 0.62 1.17 23.79
CA ASP A 182 1.65 0.15 23.92
C ASP A 182 1.36 -1.13 23.12
N LYS A 183 0.09 -1.54 23.05
CA LYS A 183 -0.30 -2.74 22.30
C LYS A 183 -0.22 -2.48 20.80
N ALA A 184 -0.68 -1.32 20.36
CA ALA A 184 -0.58 -0.88 18.97
C ALA A 184 0.88 -0.70 18.53
N TYR A 185 1.75 -0.17 19.39
CA TYR A 185 3.18 -0.03 19.14
C TYR A 185 3.89 -1.38 18.98
N ARG A 186 3.64 -2.32 19.90
CA ARG A 186 4.24 -3.68 19.85
C ARG A 186 3.54 -4.63 18.88
N CYS A 187 2.55 -4.16 18.12
CA CYS A 187 1.71 -4.99 17.27
C CYS A 187 2.48 -5.62 16.10
N VAL A 188 3.36 -4.84 15.48
CA VAL A 188 4.28 -5.26 14.42
C VAL A 188 5.65 -4.74 14.82
N TYR A 189 6.52 -5.64 15.26
CA TYR A 189 7.77 -5.26 15.90
C TYR A 189 8.92 -6.15 15.45
N GLU A 190 10.05 -5.54 15.12
CA GLU A 190 11.28 -6.26 14.79
C GLU A 190 12.03 -6.58 16.09
N GLN A 191 12.33 -7.87 16.29
CA GLN A 191 12.99 -8.35 17.50
C GLN A 191 13.75 -9.65 17.24
N GLU A 192 14.65 -10.00 18.15
CA GLU A 192 15.28 -11.32 18.18
C GLU A 192 14.35 -12.36 18.83
N ASP A 193 14.43 -13.60 18.34
CA ASP A 193 13.89 -14.75 19.06
C ASP A 193 14.83 -15.21 20.19
N LYS A 194 14.46 -16.28 20.88
CA LYS A 194 15.24 -16.84 22.00
C LYS A 194 16.62 -17.37 21.58
N GLU A 195 16.83 -17.61 20.29
CA GLU A 195 18.08 -18.10 19.71
C GLU A 195 18.90 -16.95 19.09
N GLY A 196 18.49 -15.69 19.28
CA GLY A 196 19.18 -14.51 18.74
C GLY A 196 18.91 -14.28 17.24
N LYS A 197 17.90 -14.93 16.65
CA LYS A 197 17.57 -14.75 15.24
C LYS A 197 16.58 -13.59 15.09
N VAL A 198 16.97 -12.56 14.35
CA VAL A 198 16.14 -11.38 14.08
C VAL A 198 14.97 -11.74 13.16
N GLY A 199 13.77 -11.27 13.50
CA GLY A 199 12.58 -11.39 12.68
C GLY A 199 11.52 -10.34 13.01
N ILE A 200 10.53 -10.21 12.13
CA ILE A 200 9.38 -9.31 12.33
C ILE A 200 8.26 -10.11 13.00
N ASN A 201 7.95 -9.79 14.24
CA ASN A 201 6.87 -10.40 14.99
C ASN A 201 5.53 -9.73 14.65
N LEU A 202 4.56 -10.54 14.23
CA LEU A 202 3.17 -10.13 14.05
C LEU A 202 2.33 -10.58 15.26
N SER A 203 1.86 -9.62 16.07
CA SER A 203 1.04 -9.89 17.25
C SER A 203 -0.30 -10.54 16.87
N LYS A 204 -0.83 -11.37 17.77
CA LYS A 204 -2.19 -11.95 17.65
C LYS A 204 -3.29 -10.88 17.71
N ASP A 205 -3.00 -9.73 18.31
CA ASP A 205 -3.94 -8.61 18.43
C ASP A 205 -4.03 -7.75 17.16
N LEU A 206 -3.27 -8.10 16.11
CA LEU A 206 -3.17 -7.34 14.86
C LEU A 206 -4.53 -6.98 14.26
N MET A 207 -5.45 -7.94 14.19
CA MET A 207 -6.79 -7.69 13.61
C MET A 207 -7.63 -6.75 14.47
N VAL A 208 -7.55 -6.86 15.80
CA VAL A 208 -8.29 -6.00 16.73
C VAL A 208 -7.78 -4.57 16.62
N ILE A 209 -6.47 -4.38 16.68
CA ILE A 209 -5.81 -3.07 16.57
C ILE A 209 -6.08 -2.45 15.18
N ALA A 210 -6.07 -3.26 14.12
CA ALA A 210 -6.44 -2.80 12.78
C ALA A 210 -7.89 -2.31 12.70
N GLY A 211 -8.84 -3.04 13.28
CA GLY A 211 -10.24 -2.63 13.35
C GLY A 211 -10.45 -1.32 14.12
N GLU A 212 -9.73 -1.14 15.23
CA GLU A 212 -9.78 0.11 16.00
C GLU A 212 -9.17 1.29 15.24
N ALA A 213 -8.02 1.08 14.59
CA ALA A 213 -7.38 2.11 13.77
C ALA A 213 -8.23 2.50 12.56
N LEU A 214 -8.87 1.51 11.91
CA LEU A 214 -9.85 1.70 10.84
C LEU A 214 -11.03 2.53 11.32
N LYS A 215 -11.62 2.19 12.48
CA LYS A 215 -12.75 2.93 13.03
C LYS A 215 -12.41 4.39 13.26
N SER A 216 -11.23 4.67 13.82
CA SER A 216 -10.73 6.05 13.96
C SER A 216 -10.50 6.72 12.61
N ASN A 217 -10.03 5.99 11.60
CA ASN A 217 -9.81 6.56 10.26
C ASN A 217 -11.13 6.91 9.58
N ILE A 218 -12.11 6.00 9.61
CA ILE A 218 -13.48 6.17 9.09
C ILE A 218 -14.16 7.39 9.71
N THR A 219 -14.01 7.61 11.01
CA THR A 219 -14.59 8.81 11.67
C THR A 219 -13.99 10.12 11.16
N CYS A 220 -12.74 10.11 10.69
CA CYS A 220 -12.08 11.29 10.15
C CYS A 220 -12.37 11.49 8.65
N ILE A 221 -12.40 10.42 7.84
CA ILE A 221 -12.64 10.52 6.40
C ILE A 221 -14.13 10.68 6.05
N GLY A 222 -15.03 10.09 6.84
CA GLY A 222 -16.47 10.10 6.58
C GLY A 222 -17.04 11.49 6.26
N PRO A 223 -16.82 12.53 7.10
CA PRO A 223 -17.29 13.89 6.84
C PRO A 223 -16.72 14.55 5.58
N LEU A 224 -15.58 14.08 5.06
CA LEU A 224 -14.93 14.63 3.87
C LEU A 224 -15.48 14.04 2.57
N VAL A 225 -16.06 12.84 2.62
CA VAL A 225 -16.35 12.05 1.40
C VAL A 225 -17.81 11.61 1.27
N LEU A 226 -18.52 11.47 2.40
CA LEU A 226 -19.90 10.98 2.40
C LEU A 226 -20.90 12.08 2.05
N PRO A 227 -22.01 11.76 1.36
CA PRO A 227 -23.13 12.67 1.18
C PRO A 227 -23.71 13.17 2.52
N ALA A 228 -24.32 14.36 2.51
CA ALA A 228 -24.91 14.96 3.71
C ALA A 228 -25.98 14.08 4.39
N SER A 229 -26.73 13.29 3.62
CA SER A 229 -27.70 12.31 4.13
C SER A 229 -27.06 11.24 5.02
N GLU A 230 -25.96 10.66 4.56
CA GLU A 230 -25.17 9.65 5.31
C GLU A 230 -24.51 10.26 6.55
N GLN A 231 -24.00 11.49 6.42
CA GLN A 231 -23.40 12.22 7.55
C GLN A 231 -24.43 12.47 8.66
N LEU A 232 -25.66 12.87 8.31
CA LEU A 232 -26.74 13.10 9.26
C LEU A 232 -27.13 11.80 9.97
N LEU A 233 -27.28 10.69 9.25
CA LEU A 233 -27.58 9.37 9.81
C LEU A 233 -26.50 8.89 10.79
N PHE A 234 -25.24 9.10 10.44
CA PHE A 234 -24.11 8.76 11.31
C PHE A 234 -24.09 9.63 12.57
N LEU A 235 -24.27 10.94 12.43
CA LEU A 235 -24.29 11.88 13.55
C LEU A 235 -25.45 11.59 14.51
N LEU A 236 -26.66 11.37 13.99
CA LEU A 236 -27.83 11.00 14.79
C LEU A 236 -27.58 9.70 15.57
N ASN A 237 -26.98 8.69 14.93
CA ASN A 237 -26.62 7.45 15.62
C ASN A 237 -25.59 7.65 16.74
N LEU A 238 -24.59 8.52 16.52
CA LEU A 238 -23.62 8.85 17.57
C LEU A 238 -24.28 9.55 18.76
N ILE A 239 -25.18 10.50 18.50
CA ILE A 239 -25.93 11.23 19.54
C ILE A 239 -26.83 10.27 20.32
N VAL A 240 -27.62 9.45 19.63
CA VAL A 240 -28.51 8.45 20.26
C VAL A 240 -27.72 7.50 21.15
N ARG A 241 -26.55 7.02 20.71
CA ARG A 241 -25.72 6.13 21.54
C ARG A 241 -25.17 6.84 22.77
N LYS A 242 -24.75 8.10 22.64
CA LYS A 242 -24.24 8.91 23.75
C LYS A 242 -25.35 9.25 24.77
N MET A 243 -26.56 9.52 24.31
CA MET A 243 -27.70 9.89 25.17
C MET A 243 -28.36 8.69 25.84
N PHE A 244 -28.51 7.56 25.13
CA PHE A 244 -29.27 6.40 25.63
C PHE A 244 -28.39 5.25 26.14
N ASN A 245 -27.08 5.48 26.32
CA ASN A 245 -26.09 4.46 26.75
C ASN A 245 -26.27 3.11 26.02
N SER A 246 -26.63 3.18 24.74
CA SER A 246 -27.18 2.04 24.01
C SER A 246 -26.06 1.09 23.59
N ARG A 247 -26.16 -0.19 24.01
CA ARG A 247 -25.28 -1.29 23.59
C ARG A 247 -25.47 -1.70 22.11
N ARG A 248 -26.32 -1.03 21.33
CA ARG A 248 -26.51 -1.31 19.90
C ARG A 248 -25.20 -1.17 19.13
N LYS A 249 -25.03 -1.99 18.09
CA LYS A 249 -23.86 -1.94 17.21
C LYS A 249 -23.74 -0.55 16.56
N PRO A 250 -22.52 0.00 16.40
CA PRO A 250 -22.33 1.28 15.72
C PRO A 250 -22.89 1.21 14.30
N TYR A 251 -23.58 2.27 13.87
CA TYR A 251 -23.90 2.45 12.46
C TYR A 251 -22.60 2.66 11.66
N ILE A 252 -22.44 1.89 10.59
CA ILE A 252 -21.32 2.00 9.65
C ILE A 252 -21.87 2.73 8.43
N PRO A 253 -21.34 3.92 8.09
CA PRO A 253 -21.78 4.64 6.90
C PRO A 253 -21.59 3.84 5.63
N ASP A 254 -22.46 4.04 4.65
CA ASP A 254 -22.32 3.35 3.37
C ASP A 254 -21.31 4.06 2.46
N PHE A 255 -20.05 3.65 2.59
CA PHE A 255 -18.95 4.16 1.77
C PHE A 255 -19.08 3.83 0.28
N LYS A 256 -19.95 2.90 -0.13
CA LYS A 256 -20.23 2.61 -1.54
C LYS A 256 -20.90 3.79 -2.26
N GLN A 257 -21.55 4.70 -1.51
CA GLN A 257 -22.10 5.94 -2.07
C GLN A 257 -21.00 7.01 -2.32
N ALA A 258 -19.87 6.89 -1.62
CA ALA A 258 -18.75 7.84 -1.72
C ALA A 258 -17.69 7.40 -2.74
N PHE A 259 -17.59 6.11 -3.03
CA PHE A 259 -16.51 5.56 -3.87
C PHE A 259 -17.02 4.48 -4.82
N GLU A 260 -16.61 4.61 -6.07
CA GLU A 260 -16.85 3.60 -7.10
C GLU A 260 -15.82 2.47 -7.03
N HIS A 261 -14.62 2.76 -6.53
CA HIS A 261 -13.50 1.81 -6.48
C HIS A 261 -12.81 1.80 -5.11
N PHE A 262 -12.40 0.60 -4.68
CA PHE A 262 -11.70 0.39 -3.42
C PHE A 262 -10.37 -0.31 -3.69
N CYS A 263 -9.31 0.20 -3.10
CA CYS A 263 -7.98 -0.40 -3.07
C CYS A 263 -7.64 -0.63 -1.60
N ILE A 264 -7.92 -1.83 -1.13
CA ILE A 264 -7.65 -2.28 0.22
C ILE A 264 -6.31 -3.02 0.25
N HIS A 265 -5.35 -2.50 1.01
CA HIS A 265 -4.02 -3.07 1.07
C HIS A 265 -4.05 -4.59 1.27
N ALA A 266 -3.48 -5.29 0.29
CA ALA A 266 -3.27 -6.74 0.28
C ALA A 266 -2.24 -7.22 1.33
N GLY A 267 -2.48 -6.93 2.61
CA GLY A 267 -1.61 -7.35 3.73
C GLY A 267 -1.63 -8.86 3.96
N GLY A 268 -2.74 -9.48 3.59
CA GLY A 268 -3.02 -10.90 3.69
C GLY A 268 -4.52 -11.12 3.59
N ARG A 269 -4.93 -12.35 3.32
CA ARG A 269 -6.33 -12.69 3.10
C ARG A 269 -7.25 -12.25 4.25
N ALA A 270 -6.85 -12.51 5.50
CA ALA A 270 -7.63 -12.17 6.68
C ALA A 270 -7.92 -10.66 6.81
N VAL A 271 -6.97 -9.80 6.39
CA VAL A 271 -7.14 -8.33 6.42
C VAL A 271 -8.21 -7.91 5.43
N ILE A 272 -8.19 -8.49 4.22
CA ILE A 272 -9.19 -8.20 3.18
C ILE A 272 -10.57 -8.68 3.63
N ASP A 273 -10.67 -9.90 4.17
CA ASP A 273 -11.92 -10.49 4.67
C ASP A 273 -12.55 -9.64 5.77
N GLU A 274 -11.73 -9.21 6.74
CA GLU A 274 -12.17 -8.38 7.86
C GLU A 274 -12.63 -7.00 7.39
N LEU A 275 -11.91 -6.37 6.45
CA LEU A 275 -12.32 -5.09 5.88
C LEU A 275 -13.59 -5.20 5.03
N GLN A 276 -13.71 -6.25 4.21
CA GLN A 276 -14.91 -6.51 3.42
C GLN A 276 -16.14 -6.59 4.33
N LYS A 277 -16.02 -7.34 5.42
CA LYS A 277 -17.10 -7.52 6.40
C LYS A 277 -17.42 -6.22 7.14
N ASN A 278 -16.40 -5.52 7.65
CA ASN A 278 -16.58 -4.31 8.45
C ASN A 278 -17.12 -3.13 7.62
N LEU A 279 -16.82 -3.06 6.33
CA LEU A 279 -17.31 -2.02 5.42
C LEU A 279 -18.52 -2.46 4.59
N GLN A 280 -19.01 -3.69 4.77
CA GLN A 280 -20.14 -4.27 4.03
C GLN A 280 -19.96 -4.17 2.50
N LEU A 281 -18.75 -4.48 2.05
CA LEU A 281 -18.35 -4.44 0.65
C LEU A 281 -18.72 -5.75 -0.08
N SER A 282 -19.11 -5.63 -1.34
CA SER A 282 -19.33 -6.79 -2.21
C SER A 282 -18.00 -7.44 -2.63
N ALA A 283 -18.07 -8.65 -3.21
CA ALA A 283 -16.91 -9.34 -3.75
C ALA A 283 -16.19 -8.54 -4.85
N GLU A 284 -16.95 -7.80 -5.67
CA GLU A 284 -16.41 -6.95 -6.74
C GLU A 284 -15.57 -5.80 -6.18
N HIS A 285 -16.01 -5.17 -5.09
CA HIS A 285 -15.28 -4.05 -4.46
C HIS A 285 -13.90 -4.48 -3.92
N VAL A 286 -13.76 -5.73 -3.48
CA VAL A 286 -12.49 -6.26 -2.96
C VAL A 286 -11.70 -7.08 -3.98
N GLU A 287 -12.20 -7.20 -5.21
CA GLU A 287 -11.62 -8.03 -6.27
C GLU A 287 -10.18 -7.59 -6.56
N ALA A 288 -9.94 -6.30 -6.72
CA ALA A 288 -8.62 -5.76 -7.02
C ALA A 288 -7.58 -6.16 -5.96
N SER A 289 -7.94 -6.07 -4.68
CA SER A 289 -7.10 -6.45 -3.54
C SER A 289 -6.85 -7.95 -3.47
N ARG A 290 -7.89 -8.78 -3.70
CA ARG A 290 -7.74 -10.25 -3.71
C ARG A 290 -6.90 -10.74 -4.87
N MET A 291 -7.14 -10.22 -6.07
CA MET A 291 -6.41 -10.63 -7.27
C MET A 291 -4.95 -10.17 -7.19
N THR A 292 -4.69 -8.96 -6.67
CA THR A 292 -3.32 -8.49 -6.41
C THR A 292 -2.59 -9.40 -5.43
N LEU A 293 -3.23 -9.75 -4.31
CA LEU A 293 -2.66 -10.69 -3.34
C LEU A 293 -2.37 -12.05 -3.98
N HIS A 294 -3.28 -12.55 -4.81
CA HIS A 294 -3.11 -13.83 -5.49
C HIS A 294 -1.95 -13.82 -6.49
N ARG A 295 -1.89 -12.80 -7.36
CA ARG A 295 -0.89 -12.76 -8.44
C ARG A 295 0.51 -12.36 -7.95
N PHE A 296 0.58 -11.39 -7.06
CA PHE A 296 1.83 -10.73 -6.67
C PHE A 296 2.19 -10.91 -5.20
N GLY A 297 1.29 -11.43 -4.36
CA GLY A 297 1.49 -11.50 -2.91
C GLY A 297 1.45 -10.13 -2.24
N ASN A 298 1.89 -10.07 -0.98
CA ASN A 298 1.96 -8.81 -0.26
C ASN A 298 3.24 -8.06 -0.63
N THR A 299 3.12 -7.09 -1.54
CA THR A 299 4.23 -6.20 -1.94
C THR A 299 4.38 -4.97 -1.02
N SER A 300 3.90 -5.07 0.22
CA SER A 300 3.97 -4.01 1.23
C SER A 300 3.39 -2.68 0.72
N SER A 301 4.18 -1.60 0.75
CA SER A 301 3.77 -0.25 0.40
C SER A 301 3.42 -0.03 -1.06
N SER A 302 3.79 -0.95 -1.96
CA SER A 302 3.41 -0.87 -3.38
C SER A 302 2.06 -1.51 -3.70
N SER A 303 1.51 -2.36 -2.84
CA SER A 303 0.33 -3.19 -3.18
C SER A 303 -0.87 -2.38 -3.66
N LEU A 304 -1.14 -1.24 -3.02
CA LEU A 304 -2.25 -0.35 -3.40
C LEU A 304 -2.17 0.18 -4.85
N TRP A 305 -0.95 0.28 -5.40
CA TRP A 305 -0.75 0.72 -6.78
C TRP A 305 -0.98 -0.42 -7.77
N TYR A 306 -0.66 -1.66 -7.39
CA TYR A 306 -0.99 -2.86 -8.17
C TYR A 306 -2.51 -3.06 -8.21
N GLU A 307 -3.19 -2.81 -7.10
CA GLU A 307 -4.65 -2.84 -7.01
C GLU A 307 -5.29 -1.78 -7.91
N MET A 308 -4.79 -0.53 -7.86
CA MET A 308 -5.27 0.54 -8.73
C MET A 308 -5.01 0.22 -10.22
N SER A 309 -3.84 -0.34 -10.54
CA SER A 309 -3.48 -0.80 -11.88
C SER A 309 -4.36 -1.96 -12.37
N TYR A 310 -4.80 -2.85 -11.48
CA TYR A 310 -5.76 -3.91 -11.82
C TYR A 310 -7.07 -3.32 -12.33
N ILE A 311 -7.60 -2.30 -11.64
CA ILE A 311 -8.85 -1.63 -12.02
C ILE A 311 -8.71 -0.91 -13.37
N GLU A 312 -7.56 -0.26 -13.62
CA GLU A 312 -7.23 0.30 -14.93
C GLU A 312 -7.19 -0.81 -16.02
N ALA A 313 -6.53 -1.94 -15.74
CA ALA A 313 -6.35 -3.04 -16.67
C ALA A 313 -7.67 -3.76 -17.01
N LYS A 314 -8.61 -3.84 -16.06
CA LYS A 314 -9.99 -4.31 -16.33
C LYS A 314 -10.82 -3.33 -17.15
N GLY A 315 -10.31 -2.13 -17.46
CA GLY A 315 -11.04 -1.09 -18.19
C GLY A 315 -12.21 -0.50 -17.38
N ARG A 316 -12.18 -0.63 -16.05
CA ARG A 316 -13.28 -0.21 -15.17
C ARG A 316 -13.19 1.25 -14.72
N MET A 317 -12.03 1.89 -14.88
CA MET A 317 -11.75 3.24 -14.40
C MET A 317 -12.27 4.33 -15.35
N LYS A 318 -13.33 5.04 -14.96
CA LYS A 318 -13.99 6.08 -15.77
C LYS A 318 -13.73 7.49 -15.24
N LYS A 319 -13.88 8.49 -16.10
CA LYS A 319 -13.80 9.90 -15.70
C LYS A 319 -14.86 10.20 -14.62
N GLY A 320 -14.43 10.82 -13.53
CA GLY A 320 -15.30 11.21 -12.43
C GLY A 320 -15.28 10.22 -11.26
N ASP A 321 -14.91 8.97 -11.51
CA ASP A 321 -14.84 7.92 -10.49
C ASP A 321 -13.92 8.32 -9.34
N ARG A 322 -14.29 7.91 -8.14
CA ARG A 322 -13.56 8.12 -6.90
C ARG A 322 -13.01 6.79 -6.42
N VAL A 323 -11.73 6.80 -6.08
CA VAL A 323 -10.99 5.63 -5.60
C VAL A 323 -10.58 5.89 -4.17
N TRP A 324 -10.90 4.95 -3.28
CA TRP A 324 -10.40 4.96 -1.91
C TRP A 324 -9.30 3.92 -1.74
N GLN A 325 -8.09 4.40 -1.47
CA GLN A 325 -6.98 3.58 -1.02
C GLN A 325 -6.93 3.55 0.51
N ILE A 326 -6.79 2.36 1.10
CA ILE A 326 -6.64 2.18 2.54
C ILE A 326 -5.53 1.18 2.87
N ALA A 327 -4.59 1.58 3.73
CA ALA A 327 -3.47 0.74 4.17
C ALA A 327 -3.19 0.83 5.67
N PHE A 328 -2.65 -0.26 6.19
CA PHE A 328 -2.17 -0.37 7.56
C PHE A 328 -0.66 -0.55 7.62
N GLY A 329 -0.03 -0.08 8.70
CA GLY A 329 1.42 -0.23 8.89
C GLY A 329 1.81 -0.25 10.36
N SER A 330 3.08 -0.59 10.63
CA SER A 330 3.66 -0.60 11.97
C SER A 330 3.52 0.77 12.64
N GLY A 331 3.37 0.78 13.96
CA GLY A 331 3.07 2.00 14.70
C GLY A 331 1.99 1.80 15.75
N PHE A 332 0.76 1.37 15.51
CA PHE A 332 0.05 1.02 14.29
C PHE A 332 -0.52 2.25 13.59
N LYS A 333 -0.57 2.26 12.26
CA LYS A 333 -1.07 3.37 11.44
C LYS A 333 -2.16 2.89 10.50
N CYS A 334 -3.21 3.68 10.32
CA CYS A 334 -4.20 3.49 9.25
C CYS A 334 -4.23 4.75 8.39
N ASN A 335 -3.95 4.59 7.11
CA ASN A 335 -3.87 5.68 6.15
C ASN A 335 -4.91 5.47 5.06
N SER A 336 -5.55 6.57 4.67
CA SER A 336 -6.53 6.63 3.59
C SER A 336 -6.12 7.70 2.60
N ALA A 337 -6.21 7.40 1.30
CA ALA A 337 -6.08 8.38 0.23
C ALA A 337 -7.27 8.29 -0.70
N VAL A 338 -7.81 9.45 -1.07
CA VAL A 338 -8.95 9.58 -1.96
C VAL A 338 -8.50 10.21 -3.26
N TRP A 339 -8.74 9.51 -4.35
CA TRP A 339 -8.41 9.96 -5.69
C TRP A 339 -9.69 10.18 -6.49
N LYS A 340 -9.69 11.21 -7.34
CA LYS A 340 -10.70 11.40 -8.38
C LYS A 340 -10.06 11.17 -9.74
N CYS A 341 -10.68 10.33 -10.55
CA CYS A 341 -10.26 10.07 -11.90
C CYS A 341 -10.60 11.27 -12.81
N ASN A 342 -9.58 11.90 -13.40
CA ASN A 342 -9.76 13.11 -14.21
C ASN A 342 -10.19 12.78 -15.65
N ARG A 343 -9.93 11.57 -16.12
CA ARG A 343 -10.24 11.10 -17.47
C ARG A 343 -10.46 9.59 -17.49
N THR A 344 -11.29 9.08 -18.40
CA THR A 344 -11.47 7.64 -18.57
C THR A 344 -10.14 7.01 -18.98
N ILE A 345 -9.70 6.00 -18.22
CA ILE A 345 -8.41 5.34 -18.44
C ILE A 345 -8.65 4.20 -19.42
N LYS A 346 -7.99 4.26 -20.58
CA LYS A 346 -7.93 3.12 -21.50
C LYS A 346 -7.14 1.99 -20.85
N THR A 347 -7.54 0.74 -21.11
CA THR A 347 -6.81 -0.44 -20.67
C THR A 347 -5.32 -0.27 -21.02
N PRO A 348 -4.42 -0.24 -20.03
CA PRO A 348 -3.00 -0.11 -20.27
C PRO A 348 -2.49 -1.27 -21.11
N THR A 349 -1.63 -0.96 -22.07
CA THR A 349 -0.89 -1.95 -22.85
C THR A 349 0.46 -2.28 -22.20
N ASP A 350 0.69 -1.80 -20.98
CA ASP A 350 1.92 -1.95 -20.21
C ASP A 350 1.62 -2.08 -18.71
N GLY A 351 2.65 -2.42 -17.93
CA GLY A 351 2.55 -2.55 -16.47
C GLY A 351 2.32 -3.98 -15.99
N PRO A 352 2.11 -4.17 -14.67
CA PRO A 352 2.23 -5.48 -14.04
C PRO A 352 1.15 -6.47 -14.48
N TRP A 353 0.02 -6.00 -14.99
CA TRP A 353 -1.12 -6.83 -15.38
C TRP A 353 -1.20 -7.13 -16.88
N GLN A 354 -0.32 -6.56 -17.70
CA GLN A 354 -0.43 -6.58 -19.17
C GLN A 354 -0.60 -7.99 -19.74
N ASP A 355 0.20 -8.94 -19.27
CA ASP A 355 0.31 -10.30 -19.76
C ASP A 355 -0.71 -11.26 -19.13
N CYS A 356 -1.31 -10.90 -17.99
CA CYS A 356 -2.12 -11.83 -17.21
C CYS A 356 -3.56 -11.37 -16.94
N ILE A 357 -3.92 -10.10 -17.15
CA ILE A 357 -5.22 -9.55 -16.72
C ILE A 357 -6.44 -10.32 -17.25
N HIS A 358 -6.33 -10.89 -18.45
CA HIS A 358 -7.39 -11.66 -19.10
C HIS A 358 -7.75 -12.96 -18.35
N ARG A 359 -6.83 -13.47 -17.50
CA ARG A 359 -7.04 -14.67 -16.66
C ARG A 359 -7.71 -14.35 -15.32
N TYR A 360 -7.91 -13.07 -15.02
CA TYR A 360 -8.47 -12.60 -13.75
C TYR A 360 -9.88 -12.01 -13.93
N PRO A 361 -10.79 -12.21 -12.95
CA PRO A 361 -10.56 -12.81 -11.64
C PRO A 361 -10.48 -14.34 -11.67
N VAL A 362 -9.70 -14.92 -10.77
CA VAL A 362 -9.67 -16.36 -10.51
C VAL A 362 -10.51 -16.69 -9.28
N HIS A 363 -11.06 -17.90 -9.24
CA HIS A 363 -11.73 -18.39 -8.04
C HIS A 363 -10.69 -18.75 -6.97
N ILE A 364 -10.76 -18.09 -5.81
CA ILE A 364 -9.89 -18.38 -4.66
C ILE A 364 -10.72 -19.17 -3.64
N PRO A 365 -10.51 -20.49 -3.48
CA PRO A 365 -11.31 -21.29 -2.57
C PRO A 365 -11.14 -20.83 -1.12
N GLU A 366 -12.21 -20.94 -0.34
CA GLU A 366 -12.18 -20.44 1.03
C GLU A 366 -11.19 -21.21 1.93
N ILE A 367 -10.98 -22.49 1.62
CA ILE A 367 -9.96 -23.36 2.20
C ILE A 367 -9.47 -24.22 1.03
N VAL A 368 -8.16 -24.20 0.73
CA VAL A 368 -7.57 -25.21 -0.14
C VAL A 368 -7.65 -26.54 0.64
N LYS A 369 -8.65 -27.36 0.34
CA LYS A 369 -8.74 -28.73 0.85
C LYS A 369 -7.78 -29.57 0.00
N LEU A 370 -6.72 -30.07 0.61
CA LEU A 370 -5.99 -31.24 0.11
C LEU A 370 -6.57 -32.48 0.77
#